data_AF-A0A538KM03-F1
#
_entry.id   AF-A0A538KM03-F1
#
_cell.length_a   1.000
_cell.length_b   1.000
_cell.length_c   1.000
_cell.angle_alpha   90.00
_cell.angle_beta   90.00
_cell.angle_gamma   90.00
#
_symmetry.space_group_name_H-M   'P 1'
#
loop_
_entity.id
_entity.type
_entity.pdbx_description
1 polymer ?
#
loop_
_entity_poly.entity_id
_entity_poly.type
_entity_poly.pdbx_seq_one_letter_code
_entity_poly.pdbx_strand_id
1 'polypeptide(L)'
;MPFLPARRLILAVLASSFALAAPAAATTLQLSDGTLSPQPFQSWVDRAPVPTPAGTVTLAFAGCPGGPAWASGCADKATRTIYLGDGAQDYRGFFHELGHIFDATTLSDDERQSFQSIMRRPGAWVADASSSPPDEWFAEGYSLCARHRRIARTYIAGNYDYAPTPRQHAAVCALIRQSARTSSA
;
A
#
# COMPACT_ATOMS: atom_id res chain seq x y z
N MET A 1 15.47 -52.38 -54.33
CA MET A 1 14.64 -51.89 -53.20
C MET A 1 15.55 -51.57 -52.02
N PRO A 2 15.79 -50.29 -51.67
CA PRO A 2 16.35 -49.94 -50.37
C PRO A 2 15.29 -49.22 -49.50
N PHE A 3 15.08 -49.73 -48.29
CA PHE A 3 14.29 -49.05 -47.25
C PHE A 3 15.21 -48.15 -46.42
N LEU A 4 14.85 -46.88 -46.26
CA LEU A 4 15.42 -45.96 -45.27
C LEU A 4 14.41 -45.75 -44.13
N PRO A 5 14.80 -45.87 -42.84
CA PRO A 5 13.92 -45.60 -41.72
C PRO A 5 13.94 -44.12 -41.36
N ALA A 6 12.87 -43.39 -41.64
CA ALA A 6 12.70 -42.01 -41.20
C ALA A 6 12.20 -41.97 -39.75
N ARG A 7 13.15 -41.80 -38.83
CA ARG A 7 12.96 -41.48 -37.41
C ARG A 7 12.18 -40.14 -37.31
N ARG A 8 10.89 -40.17 -37.00
CA ARG A 8 10.11 -38.95 -36.77
C ARG A 8 10.38 -38.45 -35.34
N LEU A 9 11.11 -37.34 -35.24
CA LEU A 9 11.25 -36.56 -34.00
C LEU A 9 9.87 -36.04 -33.58
N ILE A 10 9.50 -36.34 -32.33
CA ILE A 10 8.36 -35.74 -31.64
C ILE A 10 8.79 -34.34 -31.19
N LEU A 11 8.18 -33.30 -31.75
CA LEU A 11 8.35 -31.92 -31.29
C LEU A 11 7.22 -31.61 -30.29
N ALA A 12 7.52 -31.69 -29.00
CA ALA A 12 6.59 -31.25 -27.95
C ALA A 12 6.65 -29.72 -27.85
N VAL A 13 5.60 -29.03 -28.30
CA VAL A 13 5.42 -27.59 -28.13
C VAL A 13 4.92 -27.33 -26.71
N LEU A 14 5.84 -27.02 -25.79
CA LEU A 14 5.50 -26.45 -24.48
C LEU A 14 5.13 -24.98 -24.69
N ALA A 15 3.83 -24.71 -24.85
CA ALA A 15 3.29 -23.36 -24.79
C ALA A 15 3.30 -22.87 -23.34
N SER A 16 4.38 -22.19 -22.92
CA SER A 16 4.42 -21.49 -21.64
C SER A 16 3.58 -20.22 -21.72
N SER A 17 2.32 -20.32 -21.33
CA SER A 17 1.44 -19.17 -21.09
C SER A 17 1.92 -18.40 -19.86
N PHE A 18 2.88 -17.49 -20.03
CA PHE A 18 3.13 -16.43 -19.06
C PHE A 18 1.96 -15.43 -19.14
N ALA A 19 0.87 -15.72 -18.43
CA ALA A 19 -0.10 -14.70 -18.10
C ALA A 19 0.62 -13.68 -17.20
N LEU A 20 1.06 -12.58 -17.79
CA LEU A 20 1.40 -11.37 -17.06
C LEU A 20 0.12 -10.87 -16.40
N ALA A 21 -0.20 -11.41 -15.21
CA ALA A 21 -1.15 -10.78 -14.32
C ALA A 21 -0.51 -9.43 -13.95
N ALA A 22 -0.86 -8.38 -14.68
CA ALA A 22 -0.72 -7.03 -14.16
C ALA A 22 -1.40 -7.06 -12.78
N PRO A 23 -0.76 -6.54 -11.71
CA PRO A 23 -1.44 -6.46 -10.44
C PRO A 23 -2.62 -5.54 -10.67
N ALA A 24 -3.83 -6.10 -10.80
CA ALA A 24 -5.02 -5.30 -10.62
C ALA A 24 -4.86 -4.64 -9.26
N ALA A 25 -5.12 -3.34 -9.17
CA ALA A 25 -5.31 -2.71 -7.88
C ALA A 25 -6.24 -3.61 -7.07
N ALA A 26 -5.75 -4.10 -5.94
CA ALA A 26 -6.54 -5.02 -5.13
C ALA A 26 -7.65 -4.26 -4.40
N THR A 27 -7.52 -2.93 -4.31
CA THR A 27 -8.51 -2.06 -3.66
C THR A 27 -9.54 -1.55 -4.67
N THR A 28 -10.80 -1.78 -4.36
CA THR A 28 -11.92 -1.07 -4.97
C THR A 28 -12.42 0.00 -4.01
N LEU A 29 -12.41 1.26 -4.43
CA LEU A 29 -12.97 2.35 -3.63
C LEU A 29 -14.49 2.42 -3.83
N GLN A 30 -15.18 2.72 -2.75
CA GLN A 30 -16.63 2.97 -2.74
C GLN A 30 -16.93 4.22 -1.89
N LEU A 31 -17.81 5.11 -2.34
CA LEU A 31 -18.32 6.20 -1.50
C LEU A 31 -19.38 5.68 -0.52
N SER A 32 -19.64 6.42 0.55
CA SER A 32 -20.64 6.04 1.56
C SER A 32 -22.06 5.87 1.01
N ASP A 33 -22.38 6.47 -0.14
CA ASP A 33 -23.67 6.30 -0.85
C ASP A 33 -23.71 5.05 -1.76
N GLY A 34 -22.62 4.28 -1.82
CA GLY A 34 -22.49 3.08 -2.63
C GLY A 34 -21.81 3.30 -3.99
N THR A 35 -21.54 4.55 -4.39
CA THR A 35 -20.89 4.86 -5.67
C THR A 35 -19.50 4.22 -5.76
N LEU A 36 -19.27 3.44 -6.81
CA LEU A 36 -18.00 2.73 -7.00
C LEU A 36 -16.97 3.56 -7.76
N SER A 37 -15.69 3.29 -7.49
CA SER A 37 -14.53 3.84 -8.20
C SER A 37 -14.52 5.38 -8.29
N PRO A 38 -14.71 6.11 -7.18
CA PRO A 38 -14.68 7.57 -7.19
C PRO A 38 -13.35 8.08 -7.76
N GLN A 39 -13.46 8.97 -8.76
CA GLN A 39 -12.30 9.63 -9.36
C GLN A 39 -12.01 10.96 -8.64
N PRO A 40 -10.73 11.38 -8.54
CA PRO A 40 -9.53 10.74 -9.10
C PRO A 40 -8.95 9.59 -8.27
N PHE A 41 -9.50 9.34 -7.08
CA PHE A 41 -8.92 8.43 -6.07
C PHE A 41 -8.74 7.00 -6.57
N GLN A 42 -9.68 6.44 -7.34
CA GLN A 42 -9.49 5.09 -7.88
C GLN A 42 -8.31 5.06 -8.86
N SER A 43 -8.17 6.05 -9.75
CA SER A 43 -7.01 6.12 -10.65
C SER A 43 -5.67 6.27 -9.93
N TRP A 44 -5.68 6.77 -8.69
CA TRP A 44 -4.51 6.85 -7.84
C TRP A 44 -4.13 5.46 -7.32
N VAL A 45 -5.10 4.71 -6.80
CA VAL A 45 -4.94 3.30 -6.40
C VAL A 45 -4.43 2.47 -7.58
N ASP A 46 -5.07 2.56 -8.74
CA ASP A 46 -4.75 1.77 -9.95
C ASP A 46 -3.31 1.97 -10.44
N ARG A 47 -2.70 3.12 -10.13
CA ARG A 47 -1.34 3.48 -10.57
C ARG A 47 -0.29 3.39 -9.46
N ALA A 48 -0.67 2.97 -8.26
CA ALA A 48 0.25 2.86 -7.13
C ALA A 48 1.44 1.94 -7.48
N PRO A 49 2.70 2.37 -7.27
CA PRO A 49 3.89 1.54 -7.53
C PRO A 49 4.13 0.42 -6.50
N VAL A 50 3.27 0.33 -5.48
CA VAL A 50 3.24 -0.73 -4.47
C VAL A 50 1.82 -1.29 -4.38
N PRO A 51 1.65 -2.55 -3.92
CA PRO A 51 0.34 -3.15 -3.72
C PRO A 51 -0.55 -2.30 -2.81
N THR A 52 -1.85 -2.30 -3.11
CA THR A 52 -2.90 -1.69 -2.30
C THR A 52 -3.66 -2.77 -1.52
N PRO A 53 -4.30 -2.44 -0.37
CA PRO A 53 -5.00 -3.45 0.43
C PRO A 53 -6.12 -4.12 -0.35
N ALA A 54 -6.27 -5.44 -0.23
CA ALA A 54 -7.27 -6.16 -0.98
C ALA A 54 -8.72 -5.92 -0.49
N GLY A 55 -9.65 -5.84 -1.45
CA GLY A 55 -11.08 -5.71 -1.21
C GLY A 55 -11.59 -4.28 -1.28
N THR A 56 -12.78 -4.06 -0.74
CA THR A 56 -13.42 -2.74 -0.76
C THR A 56 -12.92 -1.87 0.39
N VAL A 57 -12.65 -0.60 0.08
CA VAL A 57 -12.39 0.47 1.06
C VAL A 57 -13.38 1.58 0.82
N THR A 58 -14.10 1.97 1.87
CA THR A 58 -15.05 3.07 1.82
C THR A 58 -14.31 4.40 1.91
N LEU A 59 -14.66 5.36 1.08
CA LEU A 59 -14.15 6.72 1.08
C LEU A 59 -15.27 7.68 1.48
N ALA A 60 -15.06 8.41 2.58
CA ALA A 60 -15.97 9.41 3.11
C ALA A 60 -15.31 10.79 3.06
N PHE A 61 -15.93 11.75 2.36
CA PHE A 61 -15.50 13.14 2.37
C PHE A 61 -16.10 13.88 3.57
N ALA A 62 -15.53 13.61 4.75
CA ALA A 62 -15.98 14.16 6.02
C ALA A 62 -14.80 14.21 7.00
N GLY A 63 -14.97 14.96 8.09
CA GLY A 63 -14.03 14.94 9.21
C GLY A 63 -14.03 13.60 9.95
N CYS A 64 -13.00 13.39 10.77
CA CYS A 64 -12.82 12.16 11.54
C CYS A 64 -13.88 11.96 12.61
N PRO A 65 -14.66 10.85 12.59
CA PRO A 65 -15.63 10.56 13.64
C PRO A 65 -14.94 10.42 15.00
N GLY A 66 -15.29 11.28 15.95
CA GLY A 66 -14.69 11.28 17.29
C GLY A 66 -13.20 11.66 17.33
N GLY A 67 -12.61 12.03 16.20
CA GLY A 67 -11.23 12.50 16.10
C GLY A 67 -11.08 13.96 16.52
N PRO A 68 -9.84 14.41 16.76
CA PRO A 68 -9.60 15.81 17.06
C PRO A 68 -9.88 16.69 15.85
N ALA A 69 -10.36 17.92 16.08
CA ALA A 69 -10.76 18.86 15.01
C ALA A 69 -9.61 19.25 14.06
N TRP A 70 -8.36 19.05 14.46
CA TRP A 70 -7.18 19.32 13.63
C TRP A 70 -6.83 18.18 12.68
N ALA A 71 -7.38 16.97 12.88
CA ALA A 71 -7.11 15.83 12.00
C ALA A 71 -7.76 16.08 10.64
N SER A 72 -6.92 16.18 9.61
CA SER A 72 -7.38 16.41 8.24
C SER A 72 -7.89 15.12 7.57
N GLY A 73 -7.51 13.96 8.09
CA GLY A 73 -7.95 12.65 7.65
C GLY A 73 -7.72 11.59 8.74
N CYS A 74 -8.36 10.43 8.58
CA CYS A 74 -8.13 9.25 9.41
C CYS A 74 -8.70 8.00 8.73
N ALA A 75 -8.25 6.84 9.19
CA ALA A 75 -8.79 5.54 8.80
C ALA A 75 -9.47 4.83 9.98
N ASP A 76 -10.74 4.45 9.79
CA ASP A 76 -11.37 3.42 10.60
C ASP A 76 -10.98 2.04 10.05
N LYS A 77 -10.00 1.44 10.72
CA LYS A 77 -9.42 0.14 10.39
C LYS A 77 -10.42 -1.01 10.49
N ALA A 78 -11.42 -0.92 11.38
CA ALA A 78 -12.40 -1.98 11.61
C ALA A 78 -13.43 -2.04 10.47
N THR A 79 -13.90 -0.88 10.00
CA THR A 79 -14.88 -0.78 8.91
C THR A 79 -14.25 -0.61 7.54
N ARG A 80 -12.91 -0.47 7.47
CA ARG A 80 -12.16 -0.13 6.25
C ARG A 80 -12.67 1.15 5.59
N THR A 81 -12.89 2.17 6.42
CA THR A 81 -13.35 3.49 5.96
C THR A 81 -12.23 4.51 6.10
N ILE A 82 -11.95 5.24 5.02
CA ILE A 82 -11.07 6.40 5.00
C ILE A 82 -11.95 7.65 5.04
N TYR A 83 -11.70 8.52 6.01
CA TYR A 83 -12.29 9.84 6.12
C TYR A 83 -11.28 10.88 5.63
N LEU A 84 -11.63 11.65 4.60
CA LEU A 84 -10.82 12.75 4.08
C LEU A 84 -11.56 14.08 4.27
N GLY A 85 -11.15 14.84 5.29
CA GLY A 85 -11.48 16.25 5.39
C GLY A 85 -10.70 17.09 4.35
N ASP A 86 -11.00 18.37 4.29
CA ASP A 86 -10.48 19.28 3.24
C ASP A 86 -8.95 19.28 3.12
N GLY A 87 -8.23 19.05 4.22
CA GLY A 87 -6.76 19.03 4.26
C GLY A 87 -6.09 17.72 3.80
N ALA A 88 -6.85 16.63 3.59
CA ALA A 88 -6.30 15.31 3.25
C ALA A 88 -6.77 14.75 1.91
N GLN A 89 -7.59 15.49 1.15
CA GLN A 89 -8.09 15.08 -0.17
C GLN A 89 -7.05 15.15 -1.31
N ASP A 90 -5.77 15.23 -0.96
CA ASP A 90 -4.66 15.20 -1.92
C ASP A 90 -4.06 13.80 -2.07
N TYR A 91 -3.15 13.66 -3.03
CA TYR A 91 -2.53 12.37 -3.36
C TYR A 91 -1.67 11.80 -2.22
N ARG A 92 -1.14 12.66 -1.33
CA ARG A 92 -0.34 12.23 -0.18
C ARG A 92 -1.25 11.76 0.96
N GLY A 93 -2.22 12.59 1.34
CA GLY A 93 -3.16 12.34 2.43
C GLY A 93 -3.99 11.09 2.18
N PHE A 94 -4.55 10.94 0.97
CA PHE A 94 -5.25 9.72 0.60
C PHE A 94 -4.43 8.45 0.83
N PHE A 95 -3.17 8.42 0.35
CA PHE A 95 -2.35 7.23 0.56
C PHE A 95 -1.80 7.07 1.97
N HIS A 96 -1.72 8.15 2.75
CA HIS A 96 -1.44 8.03 4.18
C HIS A 96 -2.55 7.19 4.82
N GLU A 97 -3.81 7.57 4.62
CA GLU A 97 -4.94 6.85 5.19
C GLU A 97 -5.10 5.43 4.62
N LEU A 98 -4.82 5.24 3.33
CA LEU A 98 -4.80 3.89 2.74
C LEU A 98 -3.68 3.02 3.35
N GLY A 99 -2.58 3.63 3.78
CA GLY A 99 -1.50 2.97 4.50
C GLY A 99 -1.96 2.40 5.84
N HIS A 100 -2.81 3.11 6.58
CA HIS A 100 -3.42 2.60 7.82
C HIS A 100 -4.32 1.39 7.57
N ILE A 101 -5.08 1.37 6.46
CA ILE A 101 -5.85 0.18 6.06
C ILE A 101 -4.93 -0.97 5.67
N PHE A 102 -3.84 -0.70 4.94
CA PHE A 102 -2.85 -1.71 4.59
C PHE A 102 -2.22 -2.34 5.84
N ASP A 103 -1.78 -1.53 6.81
CA ASP A 103 -1.28 -2.03 8.09
C ASP A 103 -2.28 -2.98 8.76
N ALA A 104 -3.53 -2.53 8.91
CA ALA A 104 -4.55 -3.29 9.63
C ALA A 104 -4.92 -4.63 8.97
N THR A 105 -4.83 -4.70 7.64
CA THR A 105 -5.37 -5.84 6.86
C THR A 105 -4.30 -6.76 6.30
N THR A 106 -3.06 -6.28 6.22
CA THR A 106 -2.00 -6.98 5.49
C THR A 106 -0.79 -7.28 6.37
N LEU A 107 -0.38 -6.36 7.24
CA LEU A 107 0.82 -6.56 8.07
C LEU A 107 0.55 -7.49 9.26
N SER A 108 1.47 -8.42 9.44
CA SER A 108 1.67 -9.17 10.69
C SER A 108 2.54 -8.40 11.68
N ASP A 109 2.57 -8.85 12.94
CA ASP A 109 3.38 -8.22 13.99
C ASP A 109 4.90 -8.30 13.73
N ASP A 110 5.37 -9.36 13.08
CA ASP A 110 6.79 -9.49 12.69
C ASP A 110 7.17 -8.50 11.58
N GLU A 111 6.24 -8.17 10.70
CA GLU A 111 6.45 -7.18 9.64
C GLU A 111 6.42 -5.76 10.19
N ARG A 112 5.56 -5.50 11.18
CA ARG A 112 5.59 -4.27 11.98
C ARG A 112 6.93 -4.09 12.67
N GLN A 113 7.46 -5.13 13.32
CA GLN A 113 8.79 -5.10 13.93
C GLN A 113 9.91 -4.91 12.89
N SER A 114 9.76 -5.50 11.71
CA SER A 114 10.70 -5.29 10.58
C SER A 114 10.70 -3.84 10.13
N PHE A 115 9.52 -3.21 10.01
CA PHE A 115 9.41 -1.78 9.70
C PHE A 115 10.10 -0.92 10.76
N GLN A 116 9.84 -1.17 12.05
CA GLN A 116 10.48 -0.46 13.16
C GLN A 116 12.00 -0.58 13.09
N SER A 117 12.52 -1.76 12.74
CA SER A 117 13.96 -2.00 12.57
C SER A 117 14.55 -1.23 11.38
N ILE A 118 13.86 -1.20 10.24
CA ILE A 118 14.26 -0.42 9.05
C ILE A 118 14.33 1.08 9.39
N MET A 119 13.30 1.57 10.06
CA MET A 119 13.18 2.99 10.39
C MET A 119 13.95 3.39 11.65
N ARG A 120 14.49 2.42 12.40
CA ARG A 120 15.11 2.62 13.72
C ARG A 120 14.16 3.35 14.68
N ARG A 121 12.88 2.97 14.65
CA ARG A 121 11.79 3.55 15.43
C ARG A 121 11.19 2.48 16.36
N PRO A 122 11.86 2.14 17.47
CA PRO A 122 11.27 1.24 18.46
C PRO A 122 10.12 1.94 19.20
N GLY A 123 9.21 1.16 19.78
CA GLY A 123 8.10 1.67 20.57
C GLY A 123 6.84 0.83 20.41
N ALA A 124 5.77 1.20 21.11
CA ALA A 124 4.46 0.65 20.85
C ALA A 124 4.03 1.00 19.42
N TRP A 125 3.46 0.04 18.68
CA TRP A 125 3.07 0.25 17.28
C TRP A 125 2.06 1.40 17.13
N VAL A 126 1.01 1.36 17.95
CA VAL A 126 0.01 2.43 18.09
C VAL A 126 0.26 3.14 19.41
N ALA A 127 0.33 4.46 19.38
CA ALA A 127 0.36 5.31 20.58
C ALA A 127 -0.35 6.63 20.28
N ASP A 128 -0.26 7.60 21.19
CA ASP A 128 -0.78 8.94 20.96
C ASP A 128 -0.11 9.57 19.72
N ALA A 129 -0.90 10.13 18.80
CA ALA A 129 -0.39 10.70 17.54
C ALA A 129 0.67 11.79 17.75
N SER A 130 0.61 12.54 18.86
CA SER A 130 1.63 13.54 19.22
C SER A 130 3.00 12.93 19.47
N SER A 131 3.07 11.64 19.79
CA SER A 131 4.32 10.89 19.94
C SER A 131 4.91 10.39 18.62
N SER A 132 4.25 10.66 17.48
CA SER A 132 4.63 10.15 16.16
C SER A 132 4.88 8.63 16.15
N PRO A 133 3.85 7.84 16.47
CA PRO A 133 4.01 6.40 16.62
C PRO A 133 4.47 5.69 15.33
N PRO A 134 5.04 4.49 15.44
CA PRO A 134 5.46 3.67 14.31
C PRO A 134 4.37 3.44 13.24
N ASP A 135 3.10 3.35 13.59
CA ASP A 135 2.00 3.21 12.63
C ASP A 135 1.82 4.46 11.76
N GLU A 136 1.94 5.66 12.33
CA GLU A 136 1.93 6.92 11.56
C GLU A 136 3.15 7.03 10.64
N TRP A 137 4.32 6.58 11.09
CA TRP A 137 5.51 6.47 10.25
C TRP A 137 5.30 5.47 9.11
N PHE A 138 4.61 4.37 9.38
CA PHE A 138 4.28 3.38 8.37
C PHE A 138 3.33 3.97 7.33
N ALA A 139 2.28 4.68 7.73
CA ALA A 139 1.34 5.35 6.84
C ALA A 139 2.04 6.38 5.93
N GLU A 140 2.94 7.20 6.48
CA GLU A 140 3.76 8.12 5.67
C GLU A 140 4.71 7.38 4.71
N GLY A 141 5.33 6.28 5.16
CA GLY A 141 6.18 5.43 4.33
C GLY A 141 5.43 4.76 3.19
N TYR A 142 4.22 4.26 3.46
CA TYR A 142 3.31 3.72 2.46
C TYR A 142 2.94 4.80 1.45
N SER A 143 2.51 5.99 1.90
CA SER A 143 2.22 7.13 1.04
C SER A 143 3.39 7.52 0.15
N LEU A 144 4.62 7.50 0.68
CA LEU A 144 5.81 7.79 -0.11
C LEU A 144 6.07 6.71 -1.17
N CYS A 145 5.97 5.42 -0.81
CA CYS A 145 6.13 4.29 -1.74
C CYS A 145 5.05 4.25 -2.83
N ALA A 146 3.82 4.64 -2.50
CA ALA A 146 2.69 4.72 -3.42
C ALA A 146 2.79 5.89 -4.41
N ARG A 147 3.68 6.86 -4.15
CA ARG A 147 3.94 7.99 -5.06
C ARG A 147 5.30 7.90 -5.76
N HIS A 148 6.28 7.24 -5.14
CA HIS A 148 7.66 7.23 -5.59
C HIS A 148 8.28 5.83 -5.54
N ARG A 149 8.68 5.30 -6.70
CA ARG A 149 9.44 4.03 -6.76
C ARG A 149 10.79 4.12 -6.06
N ARG A 150 11.41 5.30 -6.09
CA ARG A 150 12.73 5.62 -5.50
C ARG A 150 12.75 7.10 -5.12
N ILE A 151 13.57 7.45 -4.14
CA ILE A 151 13.91 8.83 -3.79
C ILE A 151 15.42 9.02 -3.96
N ALA A 152 15.84 10.20 -4.43
CA ALA A 152 17.27 10.50 -4.67
C ALA A 152 18.00 11.05 -3.43
N ARG A 153 17.25 11.63 -2.50
CA ARG A 153 17.73 12.23 -1.25
C ARG A 153 16.78 11.88 -0.12
N THR A 154 17.21 12.15 1.12
CA THR A 154 16.33 12.04 2.29
C THR A 154 15.06 12.83 2.05
N TYR A 155 13.93 12.16 2.22
CA TYR A 155 12.63 12.81 2.22
C TYR A 155 12.41 13.44 3.59
N ILE A 156 11.77 14.61 3.63
CA ILE A 156 11.38 15.26 4.89
C ILE A 156 9.86 15.40 4.83
N ALA A 157 9.14 14.57 5.58
CA ALA A 157 7.71 14.74 5.75
C ALA A 157 7.44 15.98 6.59
N GLY A 158 6.35 16.70 6.29
CA GLY A 158 5.89 17.82 7.12
C GLY A 158 5.30 17.38 8.46
N ASN A 159 4.96 16.09 8.60
CA ASN A 159 4.32 15.52 9.79
C ASN A 159 5.16 14.37 10.34
N TYR A 160 5.01 14.13 11.65
CA TYR A 160 5.54 12.98 12.38
C TYR A 160 7.07 12.81 12.37
N ASP A 161 7.84 13.81 11.93
CA ASP A 161 9.30 13.72 11.75
C ASP A 161 9.77 12.54 10.87
N TYR A 162 8.89 12.04 9.98
CA TYR A 162 9.22 10.93 9.09
C TYR A 162 10.23 11.39 8.02
N ALA A 163 11.47 10.91 8.13
CA ALA A 163 12.56 11.34 7.26
C ALA A 163 13.42 10.16 6.73
N PRO A 164 12.88 9.30 5.85
CA PRO A 164 13.61 8.14 5.37
C PRO A 164 14.77 8.54 4.44
N THR A 165 15.91 7.88 4.64
CA THR A 165 16.97 7.85 3.63
C THR A 165 16.52 7.05 2.39
N PRO A 166 17.19 7.22 1.22
CA PRO A 166 16.89 6.39 0.04
C PRO A 166 16.95 4.87 0.29
N ARG A 167 17.85 4.41 1.17
CA ARG A 167 17.96 3.00 1.54
C ARG A 167 16.76 2.54 2.38
N GLN A 168 16.33 3.37 3.35
CA GLN A 168 15.15 3.07 4.16
C GLN A 168 13.89 3.04 3.31
N HIS A 169 13.70 4.02 2.42
CA HIS A 169 12.59 4.03 1.46
C HIS A 169 12.53 2.75 0.63
N ALA A 170 13.66 2.34 0.05
CA ALA A 170 13.73 1.12 -0.74
C ALA A 170 13.39 -0.13 0.08
N ALA A 171 13.84 -0.20 1.34
CA ALA A 171 13.55 -1.29 2.25
C ALA A 171 12.08 -1.34 2.67
N VAL A 172 11.46 -0.19 2.99
CA VAL A 172 10.03 -0.08 3.30
C VAL A 172 9.18 -0.50 2.10
N CYS A 173 9.48 -0.02 0.89
CA CYS A 173 8.72 -0.44 -0.29
C CYS A 173 8.90 -1.94 -0.61
N ALA A 174 10.05 -2.53 -0.26
CA ALA A 174 10.27 -3.96 -0.41
C ALA A 174 9.43 -4.75 0.60
N LEU A 175 9.39 -4.31 1.87
CA LEU A 175 8.54 -4.87 2.92
C LEU A 175 7.07 -4.89 2.48
N ILE A 176 6.52 -3.74 2.06
CA ILE A 176 5.12 -3.62 1.58
C ILE A 176 4.82 -4.63 0.47
N ARG A 177 5.72 -4.78 -0.51
CA ARG A 177 5.53 -5.74 -1.61
C ARG A 177 5.60 -7.19 -1.15
N GLN A 178 6.41 -7.49 -0.15
CA GLN A 178 6.53 -8.83 0.40
C GLN A 178 5.28 -9.19 1.21
N SER A 179 4.82 -8.29 2.09
CA SER A 179 3.64 -8.50 2.93
C SER A 179 2.39 -8.80 2.11
N ALA A 180 2.15 -8.01 1.05
CA ALA A 180 0.99 -8.23 0.18
C ALA A 180 0.99 -9.61 -0.51
N ARG A 181 2.16 -10.20 -0.77
CA ARG A 181 2.26 -11.55 -1.38
C ARG A 181 1.95 -12.64 -0.35
N THR A 182 2.42 -12.48 0.87
CA THR A 182 2.21 -13.45 1.96
C THR A 182 0.75 -13.48 2.40
N SER A 183 0.09 -12.33 2.49
CA SER A 183 -1.32 -12.24 2.91
C SER A 183 -2.31 -12.71 1.83
N SER A 184 -1.84 -13.01 0.62
CA SER A 184 -2.65 -13.55 -0.49
C SER A 184 -2.47 -15.06 -0.70
N ALA A 185 -1.62 -15.71 0.11
CA ALA A 185 -1.37 -17.15 0.09
C ALA A 185 -2.21 -17.87 1.15
#